data_AF-A0A1G9FB91-F1
#
_entry.id   AF-A0A1G9FB91-F1
#
_cell.length_a   1.000
_cell.length_b   1.000
_cell.length_c   1.000
_cell.angle_alpha   90.00
_cell.angle_beta   90.00
_cell.angle_gamma   90.00
#
_symmetry.space_group_name_H-M   'P 1'
#
loop_
_entity.id
_entity.type
_entity.pdbx_description
1 polymer ?
#
loop_
_entity_poly.entity_id
_entity_poly.type
_entity_poly.pdbx_seq_one_letter_code
_entity_poly.pdbx_strand_id
1 'polypeptide(L)'
;MKKEQTKTCVKVLKVKLKPTKEQTAELTRLSKEYIYHANQLVQQAVSDGRFPTVTSRHIETSIPSVVKNELIRYAKSKYAEHGNCVFK
;
A
#
# COMPACT_ATOMS: atom_id res chain seq x y z
N MET A 1 22.19 -50.70 4.21
CA MET A 1 20.76 -50.35 4.07
C MET A 1 20.65 -48.94 3.47
N LYS A 2 20.27 -48.81 2.21
CA LYS A 2 20.12 -47.49 1.55
C LYS A 2 18.70 -46.98 1.79
N LYS A 3 18.54 -45.81 2.42
CA LYS A 3 17.24 -45.17 2.62
C LYS A 3 16.78 -44.57 1.30
N GLU A 4 15.66 -45.07 0.79
CA GLU A 4 15.00 -44.57 -0.41
C GLU A 4 14.23 -43.28 -0.05
N GLN A 5 14.72 -42.12 -0.51
CA GLN A 5 14.02 -40.85 -0.33
C GLN A 5 12.92 -40.75 -1.38
N THR A 6 11.68 -40.91 -0.96
CA THR A 6 10.49 -40.66 -1.77
C THR A 6 10.39 -39.16 -2.08
N LYS A 7 10.68 -38.79 -3.33
CA LYS A 7 10.45 -37.43 -3.84
C LYS A 7 8.95 -37.14 -3.87
N THR A 8 8.45 -36.36 -2.91
CA THR A 8 7.08 -35.85 -2.92
C THR A 8 6.93 -34.81 -4.03
N CYS A 9 6.18 -35.14 -5.08
CA CYS A 9 5.90 -34.21 -6.17
C CYS A 9 4.74 -33.28 -5.75
N VAL A 10 5.07 -32.07 -5.29
CA VAL A 10 4.07 -31.04 -4.98
C VAL A 10 3.60 -30.39 -6.28
N LYS A 11 2.37 -30.67 -6.71
CA LYS A 11 1.74 -30.00 -7.86
C LYS A 11 1.20 -28.63 -7.41
N VAL A 12 1.81 -27.55 -7.91
CA VAL A 12 1.34 -26.18 -7.67
C VAL A 12 0.36 -25.79 -8.77
N LEU A 13 -0.91 -25.61 -8.41
CA LEU A 13 -1.94 -25.10 -9.33
C LEU A 13 -1.82 -23.57 -9.42
N LYS A 14 -1.60 -23.06 -10.64
CA LYS A 14 -1.61 -21.61 -10.91
C LYS A 14 -3.02 -21.18 -11.32
N VAL A 15 -3.79 -20.68 -10.36
CA VAL A 15 -5.13 -20.12 -10.62
C VAL A 15 -5.01 -18.62 -10.89
N LYS A 16 -5.54 -18.14 -12.02
CA LYS A 16 -5.68 -16.70 -12.29
C LYS A 16 -6.95 -16.19 -11.62
N LEU A 17 -6.82 -15.48 -10.51
CA LEU A 17 -7.93 -14.81 -9.86
C LEU A 17 -8.30 -13.55 -10.65
N LYS A 18 -9.55 -13.45 -11.08
CA LYS A 18 -10.13 -12.22 -11.62
C LYS A 18 -11.10 -11.67 -10.59
N PRO A 19 -11.05 -10.37 -10.27
CA PRO A 19 -12.01 -9.80 -9.34
C PRO A 19 -13.43 -9.87 -9.90
N THR A 20 -14.41 -10.10 -9.03
CA THR A 20 -15.83 -9.92 -9.37
C THR A 20 -16.12 -8.43 -9.60
N LYS A 21 -17.35 -8.10 -10.02
CA LYS A 21 -17.76 -6.70 -10.23
C LYS A 21 -17.72 -5.92 -8.91
N GLU A 22 -18.18 -6.54 -7.83
CA GLU A 22 -18.21 -5.98 -6.48
C GLU A 22 -16.78 -5.76 -5.95
N GLN A 23 -15.90 -6.75 -6.14
CA GLN A 23 -14.49 -6.62 -5.77
C GLN A 23 -13.80 -5.52 -6.56
N THR A 24 -14.10 -5.39 -7.85
CA THR A 24 -13.57 -4.29 -8.68
C THR A 24 -14.03 -2.92 -8.19
N ALA A 25 -15.31 -2.79 -7.86
CA ALA A 25 -15.86 -1.55 -7.31
C ALA A 25 -15.20 -1.19 -5.98
N GLU A 26 -15.04 -2.17 -5.10
CA GLU A 26 -14.40 -1.99 -3.79
C GLU A 26 -12.92 -1.62 -3.93
N LEU A 27 -12.17 -2.31 -4.80
CA LEU A 27 -10.77 -1.96 -5.10
C LEU A 27 -10.65 -0.54 -5.65
N THR A 28 -11.59 -0.12 -6.50
CA THR A 28 -11.62 1.25 -7.04
C THR A 28 -11.86 2.27 -5.93
N ARG A 29 -12.80 2.00 -5.02
CA ARG A 29 -13.10 2.84 -3.86
C ARG A 29 -11.88 2.97 -2.94
N LEU A 30 -11.29 1.85 -2.55
CA LEU A 30 -10.07 1.80 -1.72
C LEU A 30 -8.90 2.53 -2.37
N SER A 31 -8.72 2.38 -3.69
CA SER A 31 -7.65 3.07 -4.43
C SER A 31 -7.82 4.59 -4.41
N LYS A 32 -9.05 5.08 -4.54
CA LYS A 32 -9.34 6.52 -4.46
C LYS A 32 -9.07 7.07 -3.06
N GLU A 33 -9.53 6.37 -2.01
CA GLU A 33 -9.24 6.75 -0.62
C GLU A 33 -7.73 6.76 -0.35
N TYR A 34 -7.02 5.74 -0.84
CA TYR A 34 -5.57 5.67 -0.73
C TYR A 34 -4.88 6.88 -1.34
N ILE A 35 -5.18 7.18 -2.61
CA ILE A 35 -4.55 8.30 -3.34
C ILE A 35 -4.85 9.62 -2.64
N TYR A 36 -6.10 9.82 -2.21
CA TYR A 36 -6.51 11.02 -1.49
C TYR A 36 -5.68 11.23 -0.22
N HIS A 37 -5.63 10.24 0.67
CA HIS A 37 -4.91 10.38 1.94
C HIS A 37 -3.39 10.44 1.75
N ALA A 38 -2.82 9.73 0.77
CA ALA A 38 -1.40 9.84 0.44
C ALA A 38 -1.04 11.26 0.02
N ASN A 39 -1.84 11.86 -0.87
CA ASN A 39 -1.63 13.24 -1.33
C ASN A 39 -1.77 14.25 -0.19
N GLN A 40 -2.77 14.08 0.69
CA GLN A 40 -2.93 14.94 1.86
C GLN A 40 -1.70 14.89 2.79
N LEU A 41 -1.17 13.69 3.07
CA LEU A 41 0.05 13.56 3.90
C LEU A 41 1.27 14.21 3.25
N VAL A 42 1.44 14.06 1.94
CA VAL A 42 2.56 14.70 1.22
C VAL A 42 2.40 16.22 1.22
N GLN A 43 1.19 16.73 0.97
CA GLN A 43 0.91 18.18 1.01
C GLN A 43 1.20 18.76 2.39
N GLN A 44 0.73 18.10 3.46
CA GLN A 44 1.04 18.49 4.82
C GLN A 44 2.55 18.51 5.08
N ALA A 45 3.27 17.45 4.65
CA ALA A 45 4.70 17.36 4.83
C ALA A 45 5.48 18.46 4.10
N VAL A 46 5.05 18.82 2.89
CA VAL A 46 5.63 19.93 2.11
C VAL A 46 5.36 21.26 2.78
N SER A 47 4.13 21.49 3.26
CA SER A 47 3.77 22.72 4.00
C SER A 47 4.58 22.88 5.29
N ASP A 48 4.78 21.78 6.03
CA ASP A 48 5.49 21.78 7.31
C ASP A 48 7.01 21.73 7.17
N GLY A 49 7.52 21.46 5.97
CA GLY A 49 8.95 21.20 5.71
C GLY A 49 9.48 19.90 6.34
N ARG A 50 8.60 19.05 6.88
CA ARG A 50 8.95 17.75 7.47
C ARG A 50 7.79 16.78 7.40
N PHE A 51 8.10 15.49 7.29
CA PHE A 51 7.06 14.46 7.32
C PHE A 51 6.47 14.29 8.74
N PRO A 52 5.13 14.25 8.90
CA PRO A 52 4.51 14.18 10.21
C PRO A 52 4.67 12.79 10.87
N THR A 53 4.71 12.77 12.20
CA THR A 53 4.73 11.51 12.97
C THR A 53 3.32 10.95 13.08
N VAL A 54 2.92 10.14 12.10
CA VAL A 54 1.58 9.53 12.03
C VAL A 54 1.64 8.01 12.03
N THR A 55 0.54 7.40 12.46
CA THR A 55 0.30 5.95 12.46
C THR A 55 -1.08 5.65 11.89
N SER A 56 -1.41 4.39 11.63
CA SER A 56 -2.72 4.01 11.04
C SER A 56 -3.95 4.53 11.81
N ARG A 57 -3.81 4.85 13.11
CA ARG A 57 -4.89 5.42 13.93
C ARG A 57 -5.24 6.86 13.57
N HIS A 58 -4.29 7.60 13.00
CA HIS A 58 -4.44 9.01 12.66
C HIS A 58 -5.09 9.23 11.29
N ILE A 59 -5.25 8.16 10.49
CA ILE A 59 -5.88 8.23 9.18
C ILE A 59 -7.32 7.73 9.30
N GLU A 60 -8.25 8.68 9.30
CA GLU A 60 -9.69 8.42 9.36
C GLU A 60 -10.22 8.01 7.98
N THR A 61 -10.24 6.70 7.75
CA THR A 61 -10.68 6.07 6.51
C THR A 61 -11.09 4.64 6.79
N SER A 62 -11.96 4.12 5.93
CA SER A 62 -12.41 2.74 5.95
C SER A 62 -11.37 1.73 5.45
N ILE A 63 -10.24 2.17 4.87
CA ILE A 63 -9.24 1.22 4.34
C ILE A 63 -8.61 0.40 5.48
N PRO A 64 -8.19 -0.86 5.22
CA PRO A 64 -7.59 -1.72 6.24
C PRO A 64 -6.32 -1.12 6.85
N SER A 65 -6.07 -1.39 8.15
CA SER A 65 -4.91 -0.85 8.89
C SER A 65 -3.56 -1.14 8.21
N VAL A 66 -3.42 -2.32 7.58
CA VAL A 66 -2.22 -2.69 6.82
C VAL A 66 -2.01 -1.74 5.64
N VAL A 67 -3.08 -1.40 4.93
CA VAL A 67 -3.04 -0.46 3.80
C VAL A 67 -2.76 0.96 4.29
N LYS A 68 -3.30 1.37 5.44
CA LYS A 68 -2.97 2.67 6.07
C LYS A 68 -1.47 2.78 6.37
N ASN A 69 -0.86 1.72 6.90
CA ASN A 69 0.58 1.71 7.18
C ASN A 69 1.43 1.77 5.91
N GLU A 70 1.03 1.04 4.86
CA GLU A 70 1.69 1.10 3.56
C GLU A 70 1.57 2.51 2.96
N LEU A 71 0.38 3.11 2.98
CA LEU A 71 0.13 4.49 2.56
C LEU A 71 1.07 5.48 3.24
N ILE A 72 1.25 5.40 4.55
CA ILE A 72 2.17 6.27 5.31
C ILE A 72 3.61 6.11 4.79
N ARG A 73 4.05 4.88 4.54
CA ARG A 73 5.39 4.61 4.00
C ARG A 73 5.55 5.17 2.59
N TYR A 74 4.54 4.98 1.74
CA TYR A 74 4.53 5.51 0.38
C TYR A 74 4.62 7.04 0.38
N ALA A 75 3.74 7.72 1.12
CA ALA A 75 3.74 9.17 1.25
C ALA A 75 5.10 9.70 1.77
N LYS A 76 5.68 9.02 2.78
CA LYS A 76 7.00 9.37 3.30
C LYS A 76 8.10 9.25 2.25
N SER A 77 8.06 8.19 1.44
CA SER A 77 9.02 8.01 0.34
C SER A 77 8.87 9.10 -0.71
N LYS A 78 7.63 9.48 -1.07
CA LYS A 78 7.38 10.52 -2.06
C LYS A 78 7.76 11.91 -1.58
N TYR A 79 7.54 12.21 -0.31
CA TYR A 79 8.08 13.43 0.30
C TYR A 79 9.62 13.44 0.29
N ALA A 80 10.28 12.32 0.60
CA ALA A 80 11.74 12.25 0.53
C ALA A 80 12.29 12.42 -0.90
N GLU A 81 11.57 11.92 -1.91
CA GLU A 81 11.96 11.99 -3.33
C GLU A 81 11.71 13.39 -3.93
N HIS A 82 10.59 14.02 -3.59
CA HIS A 82 10.09 15.22 -4.29
C HIS A 82 9.83 16.43 -3.38
N GLY A 83 9.99 16.32 -2.07
CA GLY A 83 9.64 17.38 -1.12
C GLY A 83 10.45 18.67 -1.29
N ASN A 84 11.63 18.58 -1.91
CA ASN A 84 12.48 19.72 -2.23
C ASN A 84 12.38 20.18 -3.70
N CYS A 85 11.50 19.56 -4.50
CA CYS A 85 11.35 19.93 -5.90
C CYS A 85 10.61 21.27 -6.02
N VAL A 86 11.33 22.30 -6.45
CA VAL A 86 10.74 23.57 -6.88
C VAL A 86 10.36 23.41 -8.34
N PHE A 87 9.06 23.29 -8.64
CA PHE A 87 8.57 23.41 -10.01
C PHE A 87 8.68 24.88 -10.41
N LYS A 88 9.64 25.19 -11.28
CA LYS A 88 9.82 26.52 -11.88
C LYS A 88 8.84 26.73 -13.02
#